data_AF-A0A2V5M2S8-F1
#
_entry.id   AF-A0A2V5M2S8-F1
#
_cell.length_a   1.000
_cell.length_b   1.000
_cell.length_c   1.000
_cell.angle_alpha   90.00
_cell.angle_beta   90.00
_cell.angle_gamma   90.00
#
_symmetry.space_group_name_H-M   'P 1'
#
loop_
_entity.id
_entity.type
_entity.pdbx_description
1 polymer ?
#
loop_
_entity_poly.entity_id
_entity_poly.type
_entity_poly.pdbx_seq_one_letter_code
_entity_poly.pdbx_strand_id
1 'polypeptide(L)'
;MKFVTLSTTRAHQRGGLDKSARTTLESLTKSSGVPHQAHTYTELREQIHDDLRIQHPEWIQPSGECPMCDAYEARLLELLDPLTQKAAQPVYRCS
;
A
#
# COMPACT_ATOMS: atom_id res chain seq x y z
N MET A 1 55.16 -2.97 9.12
CA MET A 1 53.95 -3.45 8.39
C MET A 1 53.63 -2.45 7.28
N LYS A 2 53.34 -2.92 6.07
CA LYS A 2 53.11 -2.08 4.89
C LYS A 2 51.60 -2.06 4.64
N PHE A 3 50.96 -0.89 4.73
CA PHE A 3 49.53 -0.75 4.48
C PHE A 3 49.32 -0.55 2.98
N VAL A 4 48.58 -1.46 2.34
CA VAL A 4 48.13 -1.29 0.95
C VAL A 4 46.79 -0.56 1.01
N THR A 5 46.78 0.70 0.58
CA THR A 5 45.58 1.52 0.52
C THR A 5 44.73 1.11 -0.69
N LEU A 6 43.59 0.47 -0.44
CA LEU A 6 42.60 0.20 -1.49
C LEU A 6 41.77 1.47 -1.72
N SER A 7 42.01 2.18 -2.81
CA SER A 7 41.17 3.32 -3.21
C SER A 7 39.87 2.80 -3.85
N THR A 8 38.79 2.77 -3.07
CA THR A 8 37.44 2.50 -3.58
C THR A 8 36.89 3.76 -4.25
N THR A 9 36.80 3.75 -5.57
CA THR A 9 36.09 4.78 -6.34
C THR A 9 34.59 4.67 -6.08
N ARG A 10 34.03 5.60 -5.29
CA ARG A 10 32.59 5.76 -5.13
C ARG A 10 32.07 6.56 -6.33
N ALA A 11 31.55 5.86 -7.34
CA ALA A 11 30.81 6.52 -8.41
C ALA A 11 29.53 7.14 -7.81
N HIS A 12 29.54 8.45 -7.71
CA HIS A 12 28.40 9.27 -7.34
C HIS A 12 27.41 9.30 -8.52
N GLN A 13 26.50 8.33 -8.57
CA GLN A 13 25.34 8.38 -9.48
C GLN A 13 24.31 9.36 -8.90
N ARG A 14 24.57 10.66 -9.07
CA ARG A 14 23.56 11.72 -8.92
C ARG A 14 23.04 12.05 -10.31
N GLY A 15 21.86 11.54 -10.64
CA GLY A 15 21.20 11.88 -11.89
C GLY A 15 19.92 11.11 -12.18
N GLY A 16 18.79 11.63 -11.70
CA GLY A 16 17.54 11.61 -12.50
C GLY A 16 16.53 10.50 -12.26
N LEU A 17 16.18 10.21 -11.01
CA LEU A 17 15.02 9.39 -10.63
C LEU A 17 13.92 10.22 -9.95
N ASP A 18 13.40 11.25 -10.61
CA ASP A 18 12.17 11.93 -10.19
C ASP A 18 11.04 11.83 -11.24
N LYS A 19 11.40 11.63 -12.51
CA LYS A 19 10.43 11.53 -13.62
C LYS A 19 9.65 10.21 -13.69
N SER A 20 10.25 9.08 -13.26
CA SER A 20 9.60 7.76 -13.30
C SER A 20 8.56 7.54 -12.20
N ALA A 21 8.71 8.24 -11.07
CA ALA A 21 7.75 8.16 -9.97
C ALA A 21 6.44 8.88 -10.34
N ARG A 22 6.52 10.03 -11.05
CA ARG A 22 5.32 10.71 -11.56
C ARG A 22 4.55 9.86 -12.55
N THR A 23 5.22 9.24 -13.53
CA THR A 23 4.53 8.44 -14.56
C THR A 23 3.83 7.20 -13.99
N THR A 24 4.35 6.62 -12.90
CA THR A 24 3.73 5.47 -12.23
C THR A 24 2.50 5.89 -11.42
N LEU A 25 2.56 7.05 -10.76
CA LEU A 25 1.42 7.62 -10.03
C LEU A 25 0.30 8.05 -10.99
N GLU A 26 0.63 8.59 -12.16
CA GLU A 26 -0.38 8.99 -13.15
C GLU A 26 -1.09 7.79 -13.79
N SER A 27 -0.40 6.65 -13.97
CA SER A 27 -1.04 5.41 -14.40
C SER A 27 -2.01 4.86 -13.35
N LEU A 28 -1.69 4.96 -12.06
CA LEU A 28 -2.58 4.57 -10.95
C LEU A 28 -3.87 5.40 -10.95
N THR A 29 -3.77 6.70 -11.24
CA THR A 29 -4.94 7.61 -11.29
C THR A 29 -5.78 7.47 -12.57
N LYS A 30 -5.30 6.72 -13.57
CA LYS A 30 -6.03 6.53 -14.84
C LYS A 30 -7.06 5.41 -14.80
N SER A 31 -7.10 4.63 -13.72
CA SER A 31 -8.25 3.78 -13.36
C SER A 31 -9.34 4.64 -12.70
N SER A 32 -9.80 5.69 -13.40
CA SER A 32 -10.86 6.58 -12.91
C SER A 32 -12.23 5.96 -13.23
N GLY A 33 -12.59 4.90 -12.52
CA GLY A 33 -14.01 4.65 -12.25
C GLY A 33 -14.57 5.82 -11.46
N VAL A 34 -15.84 6.19 -11.68
CA VAL A 34 -16.53 7.18 -10.83
C VAL A 34 -16.32 6.76 -9.37
N PRO A 35 -15.79 7.61 -8.48
CA PRO A 35 -15.61 7.23 -7.08
C PRO A 35 -17.00 6.87 -6.54
N HIS A 36 -17.21 5.58 -6.28
CA HIS A 36 -18.40 5.14 -5.57
C HIS A 36 -18.30 5.80 -4.19
N GLN A 37 -19.34 6.54 -3.82
CA GLN A 37 -19.39 7.18 -2.53
C GLN A 37 -19.68 6.08 -1.51
N ALA A 38 -18.65 5.47 -0.94
CA ALA A 38 -18.82 4.48 0.10
C ALA A 38 -19.45 5.15 1.34
N HIS A 39 -20.59 4.63 1.79
CA HIS A 39 -21.34 5.16 2.93
C HIS A 39 -20.98 4.46 4.23
N THR A 40 -20.33 3.30 4.14
CA THR A 40 -19.81 2.54 5.28
C THR A 40 -18.35 2.14 5.08
N TYR A 41 -17.65 1.89 6.19
CA TYR A 41 -16.27 1.42 6.17
C TYR A 41 -16.12 0.07 5.44
N THR A 42 -17.13 -0.81 5.55
CA THR A 42 -17.16 -2.10 4.86
C THR A 42 -17.26 -1.94 3.34
N GLU A 43 -18.13 -1.05 2.86
CA GLU A 43 -18.24 -0.74 1.42
C GLU A 43 -16.95 -0.17 0.86
N LEU A 44 -16.29 0.75 1.59
CA LEU A 44 -15.02 1.32 1.15
C LEU A 44 -13.94 0.25 1.01
N ARG A 45 -13.91 -0.69 1.96
CA ARG A 45 -12.95 -1.79 1.98
C ARG A 45 -13.17 -2.76 0.81
N GLU A 46 -14.43 -3.12 0.54
CA GLU A 46 -14.80 -3.92 -0.64
C GLU A 46 -14.39 -3.22 -1.94
N GLN A 47 -14.64 -1.91 -2.05
CA GLN A 47 -14.24 -1.15 -3.22
C GLN A 47 -12.71 -1.17 -3.43
N ILE A 48 -11.93 -0.98 -2.37
CA ILE A 48 -10.46 -1.05 -2.45
C ILE A 48 -10.01 -2.45 -2.90
N HIS A 49 -10.63 -3.50 -2.37
CA HIS A 49 -10.32 -4.88 -2.75
C HIS A 49 -10.60 -5.14 -4.25
N ASP A 50 -11.75 -4.69 -4.74
CA ASP A 50 -12.14 -4.88 -6.14
C ASP A 50 -11.29 -4.03 -7.08
N ASP A 51 -11.00 -2.78 -6.71
CA ASP A 51 -10.11 -1.90 -7.47
C ASP A 51 -8.70 -2.50 -7.58
N LEU A 52 -8.18 -3.12 -6.52
CA LEU A 52 -6.88 -3.80 -6.54
C LEU A 52 -6.88 -4.97 -7.53
N ARG A 53 -7.95 -5.76 -7.62
CA ARG A 53 -8.07 -6.86 -8.59
C ARG A 53 -8.11 -6.36 -10.03
N ILE A 54 -8.77 -5.23 -10.27
CA ILE A 54 -8.84 -4.60 -11.60
C ILE A 54 -7.47 -4.03 -12.00
N GLN A 55 -6.76 -3.41 -11.05
CA GLN A 55 -5.44 -2.81 -11.29
C GLN A 55 -4.33 -3.87 -11.44
N HIS A 56 -4.45 -5.00 -10.74
CA HIS A 56 -3.45 -6.07 -10.71
C HIS A 56 -4.03 -7.41 -11.17
N PRO A 57 -4.45 -7.54 -12.45
CA PRO A 57 -4.95 -8.81 -12.98
C PRO A 57 -3.88 -9.91 -12.92
N GLU A 58 -2.58 -9.56 -12.90
CA GLU A 58 -1.47 -10.50 -12.75
C GLU A 58 -1.41 -11.20 -11.39
N TRP A 59 -2.09 -10.68 -10.37
CA TRP A 59 -2.19 -11.33 -9.06
C TRP A 59 -3.32 -12.36 -8.99
N ILE A 60 -4.21 -12.37 -9.97
CA ILE A 60 -5.33 -13.30 -10.04
C ILE A 60 -4.84 -14.60 -10.67
N GLN A 61 -4.92 -15.69 -9.91
CA GLN A 61 -4.59 -17.02 -10.38
C GLN A 61 -5.62 -17.52 -11.40
N PRO A 62 -5.29 -18.55 -12.21
CA PRO A 62 -6.26 -19.20 -13.09
C PRO A 62 -7.48 -19.77 -12.36
N SER A 63 -7.36 -20.07 -11.07
CA SER A 63 -8.48 -20.49 -10.21
C SER A 63 -9.44 -19.34 -9.86
N GLY A 64 -9.06 -18.09 -10.12
CA GLY A 64 -9.77 -16.87 -9.73
C GLY A 64 -9.36 -16.31 -8.36
N GLU A 65 -8.57 -17.06 -7.59
CA GLU A 65 -8.05 -16.61 -6.29
C GLU A 65 -6.98 -15.54 -6.45
N CYS A 66 -6.90 -14.60 -5.50
CA CYS A 66 -5.86 -13.58 -5.46
C CYS A 66 -5.22 -13.55 -4.06
N PRO A 67 -4.26 -14.43 -3.76
CA PRO A 67 -3.64 -14.49 -2.43
C PRO A 67 -2.95 -13.19 -2.03
N MET A 68 -2.47 -12.40 -3.00
CA MET A 68 -1.92 -11.08 -2.74
C MET A 68 -2.99 -10.10 -2.25
N CYS A 69 -4.18 -10.12 -2.86
CA CYS A 69 -5.31 -9.32 -2.41
C CYS A 69 -5.72 -9.71 -0.98
N ASP A 70 -5.80 -11.01 -0.68
CA ASP A 70 -6.11 -11.52 0.65
C ASP A 70 -5.07 -11.08 1.70
N ALA A 71 -3.79 -11.07 1.33
CA ALA A 71 -2.71 -10.59 2.20
C ALA A 71 -2.82 -9.08 2.47
N TYR A 72 -3.20 -8.28 1.46
CA TYR A 72 -3.46 -6.85 1.63
C TYR A 72 -4.65 -6.60 2.57
N GLU A 73 -5.73 -7.36 2.39
CA GLU A 73 -6.92 -7.30 3.26
C GLU A 73 -6.58 -7.62 4.72
N ALA A 74 -5.83 -8.71 4.96
CA ALA A 74 -5.40 -9.10 6.30
C ALA A 74 -4.55 -7.99 6.96
N ARG A 75 -3.59 -7.43 6.21
CA ARG A 75 -2.73 -6.35 6.71
C ARG A 75 -3.51 -5.06 6.97
N LEU A 76 -4.49 -4.75 6.13
CA LEU A 76 -5.35 -3.58 6.31
C LEU A 76 -6.15 -3.71 7.61
N LEU A 77 -6.72 -4.89 7.88
CA LEU A 77 -7.42 -5.18 9.13
C LEU A 77 -6.50 -5.06 10.35
N GLU A 78 -5.29 -5.62 10.29
CA GLU A 78 -4.31 -5.52 11.37
C GLU A 78 -3.95 -4.06 11.70
N LEU A 79 -3.81 -3.20 10.70
CA LEU A 79 -3.51 -1.77 10.90
C LEU A 79 -4.68 -1.00 11.51
N LEU A 80 -5.91 -1.44 11.28
CA LEU A 80 -7.13 -0.76 11.72
C LEU A 80 -7.67 -1.29 13.06
N ASP A 81 -7.29 -2.51 13.44
CA ASP A 81 -7.66 -3.11 14.73
C ASP A 81 -7.33 -2.20 15.94
N PRO A 82 -6.13 -1.59 16.06
CA PRO A 82 -5.83 -0.65 17.15
C PRO A 82 -6.74 0.59 17.18
N LEU A 83 -7.20 1.06 16.02
CA LEU A 83 -8.10 2.23 15.94
C LEU A 83 -9.49 1.88 16.45
N THR A 84 -9.94 0.66 16.17
CA THR A 84 -11.21 0.11 16.67
C THR A 84 -11.16 -0.07 18.18
N GLN A 85 -10.04 -0.58 18.72
CA GLN A 85 -9.84 -0.74 20.16
C GLN A 85 -9.79 0.60 20.92
N LYS A 86 -9.19 1.64 20.32
CA LYS A 86 -9.14 2.98 20.92
C LYS A 86 -10.53 3.61 21.08
N ALA A 87 -11.44 3.36 20.14
CA ALA A 87 -12.82 3.85 20.21
C ALA A 87 -13.64 3.19 21.32
N ALA A 88 -13.25 2.00 21.76
CA ALA A 88 -13.94 1.24 22.81
C ALA A 88 -13.37 1.45 24.23
N GLN A 89 -12.33 2.26 24.41
CA GLN A 89 -11.76 2.54 25.73
C GLN A 89 -12.74 3.39 26.56
N PRO A 90 -13.29 2.88 27.69
CA PRO A 90 -14.08 3.72 28.58
C PRO A 90 -13.16 4.79 29.18
N VAL A 91 -13.51 6.05 28.95
CA VAL A 91 -12.93 7.18 29.67
C VAL A 91 -13.31 6.99 31.13
N TYR A 92 -12.37 6.50 31.95
CA TYR A 92 -12.54 6.53 33.40
C TYR A 92 -12.60 8.00 33.84
N ARG A 93 -13.82 8.51 34.00
CA ARG A 93 -14.09 9.80 34.64
C ARG A 93 -13.86 9.59 36.14
N CYS A 94 -12.72 10.05 36.66
CA CYS A 94 -12.53 10.14 38.11
C CYS A 94 -13.63 11.03 38.69
N SER A 95 -14.33 10.48 39.68
CA SER A 95 -15.32 11.17 40.53
C SER A 95 -14.62 12.00 41.60
#